data_AF-A0A1X1ZJT5-F1
#
_entry.id   AF-A0A1X1ZJT5-F1
#
_cell.length_a   1.000
_cell.length_b   1.000
_cell.length_c   1.000
_cell.angle_alpha   90.00
_cell.angle_beta   90.00
_cell.angle_gamma   90.00
#
_symmetry.space_group_name_H-M   'P 1'
#
loop_
_entity.id
_entity.type
_entity.pdbx_description
1 polymer ?
#
loop_
_entity_poly.entity_id
_entity_poly.type
_entity_poly.pdbx_seq_one_letter_code
_entity_poly.pdbx_strand_id
1 'polypeptide(L)'
;MYAVVLASFMVAFGYLATFGNRMGVYTYVSSPDALTLWAGTTHRLPLTELLFISSYCLMFTWLRDGRDANGRCAVDRDVDKLAVGPRIKTLLSILAVCGWAGFTTLVAYQIPNDWVAMTGGMTSIPVLPSYQQGSIYCGQPGKPLCPNQYLTQLKYTRSTATGGG
;
A
#
# COMPACT_ATOMS: atom_id res chain seq x y z
N MET A 1 9.10 4.99 -23.90
CA MET A 1 9.49 5.84 -22.75
C MET A 1 8.81 5.43 -21.45
N TYR A 2 7.48 5.35 -21.39
CA TYR A 2 6.76 4.98 -20.15
C TYR A 2 7.16 3.63 -19.53
N ALA A 3 7.50 2.62 -20.34
CA ALA A 3 8.03 1.35 -19.83
C ALA A 3 9.38 1.50 -19.11
N VAL A 4 10.24 2.41 -19.60
CA VAL A 4 11.54 2.70 -18.97
C VAL A 4 11.32 3.44 -17.65
N VAL A 5 10.38 4.39 -17.62
CA VAL A 5 9.98 5.10 -16.40
C VAL A 5 9.42 4.12 -15.37
N LEU A 6 8.50 3.24 -15.77
CA LEU A 6 7.94 2.21 -14.89
C LEU A 6 9.04 1.30 -14.35
N ALA A 7 9.93 0.78 -15.20
CA ALA A 7 11.05 -0.04 -14.77
C ALA A 7 11.98 0.71 -13.79
N SER A 8 12.25 1.99 -14.04
CA SER A 8 13.07 2.81 -13.13
C SER A 8 12.44 2.98 -11.75
N PHE A 9 11.11 3.19 -11.68
CA PHE A 9 10.38 3.24 -10.43
C PHE A 9 10.38 1.88 -9.72
N MET A 10 10.17 0.78 -10.46
CA MET A 10 10.23 -0.57 -9.87
C MET A 10 11.59 -0.87 -9.26
N VAL A 11 12.69 -0.47 -9.92
CA VAL A 11 14.04 -0.66 -9.39
C VAL A 11 14.29 0.22 -8.17
N ALA A 12 13.91 1.50 -8.20
CA ALA A 12 14.11 2.43 -7.09
C ALA A 12 13.31 2.02 -5.84
N PHE A 13 12.02 1.74 -6.00
CA PHE A 13 11.17 1.25 -4.92
C PHE A 13 11.58 -0.15 -4.46
N GLY A 14 12.01 -1.01 -5.40
CA GLY A 14 12.53 -2.34 -5.08
C GLY A 14 13.76 -2.27 -4.19
N TYR A 15 14.69 -1.36 -4.48
CA TYR A 15 15.86 -1.13 -3.64
C TYR A 15 15.48 -0.58 -2.26
N LEU A 16 14.66 0.47 -2.21
CA LEU A 16 14.20 1.06 -0.96
C LEU A 16 13.45 0.04 -0.09
N ALA A 17 12.63 -0.80 -0.72
CA ALA A 17 11.86 -1.82 -0.04
C ALA A 17 12.66 -3.01 0.42
N THR A 18 13.62 -3.46 -0.37
CA THR A 18 14.57 -4.47 0.08
C THR A 18 15.37 -3.94 1.28
N PHE A 19 15.85 -2.69 1.20
CA PHE A 19 16.64 -2.08 2.26
C PHE A 19 15.83 -1.88 3.55
N GLY A 20 14.64 -1.26 3.48
CA GLY A 20 13.77 -1.05 4.62
C GLY A 20 13.29 -2.35 5.26
N ASN A 21 12.97 -3.35 4.44
CA ASN A 21 12.58 -4.67 4.93
C ASN A 21 13.76 -5.40 5.60
N ARG A 22 14.98 -5.29 5.05
CA ARG A 22 16.18 -5.88 5.65
C ARG A 22 16.57 -5.22 6.96
N MET A 23 16.33 -3.92 7.10
CA MET A 23 16.50 -3.17 8.36
C MET A 23 15.37 -3.39 9.37
N GLY A 24 14.30 -4.11 9.00
CA GLY A 24 13.17 -4.36 9.89
C GLY A 24 12.29 -3.12 10.14
N VAL A 25 12.30 -2.14 9.23
CA VAL A 25 11.41 -0.97 9.32
C VAL A 25 9.98 -1.35 8.99
N TYR A 26 9.79 -2.23 8.01
CA TYR A 26 8.47 -2.73 7.60
C TYR A 26 8.58 -4.13 7.02
N THR A 27 7.46 -4.85 7.06
CA THR A 27 7.34 -6.21 6.53
C THR A 27 6.04 -6.32 5.75
N TYR A 28 6.09 -7.00 4.62
CA TYR A 28 4.89 -7.34 3.87
C TYR A 28 4.26 -8.61 4.43
N VAL A 29 2.93 -8.63 4.52
CA VAL A 29 2.11 -9.74 5.01
C VAL A 29 0.95 -9.94 4.05
N SER A 30 0.36 -11.14 4.02
CA SER A 30 -0.82 -11.45 3.19
C SER A 30 -0.60 -11.23 1.68
N SER A 31 0.50 -11.75 1.14
CA SER A 31 0.76 -11.71 -0.31
C SER A 31 0.93 -13.11 -0.89
N PRO A 32 0.48 -13.39 -2.11
CA PRO A 32 0.64 -14.70 -2.75
C PRO A 32 2.12 -15.08 -2.87
N ASP A 33 2.51 -16.24 -2.34
CA ASP A 33 3.92 -16.68 -2.31
C ASP A 33 4.53 -16.73 -3.74
N ALA A 34 3.72 -17.05 -4.76
CA ALA A 34 4.14 -17.13 -6.16
C ALA A 34 4.60 -15.79 -6.79
N LEU A 35 4.15 -14.65 -6.24
CA LEU A 35 4.47 -13.31 -6.75
C LEU A 35 5.34 -12.52 -5.75
N THR A 36 5.96 -13.21 -4.80
CA THR A 36 6.84 -12.60 -3.80
C THR A 36 8.29 -13.04 -4.01
N LEU A 37 9.21 -12.08 -4.05
CA LEU A 37 10.63 -12.39 -3.87
C LEU A 37 10.87 -12.78 -2.41
N TRP A 38 11.70 -13.81 -2.22
CA TRP A 38 12.04 -14.40 -0.91
C TRP A 38 10.83 -14.93 -0.13
N ALA A 39 9.91 -15.57 -0.85
CA ALA A 39 8.79 -16.32 -0.29
C ALA A 39 9.27 -17.25 0.84
N GLY A 40 8.67 -17.12 2.03
CA GLY A 40 9.03 -17.90 3.21
C GLY A 40 9.96 -17.22 4.23
N THR A 41 10.62 -16.12 3.86
CA THR A 41 11.42 -15.35 4.83
C THR A 41 10.61 -14.22 5.49
N THR A 42 11.14 -13.64 6.56
CA THR A 42 10.62 -12.40 7.16
C THR A 42 10.80 -11.19 6.24
N HIS A 43 11.71 -11.27 5.26
CA HIS A 43 12.02 -10.21 4.31
C HIS A 43 11.39 -10.44 2.94
N ARG A 44 10.14 -10.88 2.92
CA ARG A 44 9.38 -11.08 1.68
C ARG A 44 9.10 -9.74 0.99
N LEU A 45 9.25 -9.71 -0.34
CA LEU A 45 8.99 -8.52 -1.16
C LEU A 45 7.98 -8.86 -2.26
N PRO A 46 6.71 -8.44 -2.14
CA PRO A 46 5.70 -8.66 -3.16
C PRO A 46 6.00 -7.84 -4.43
N LEU A 47 6.10 -8.52 -5.57
CA LEU A 47 6.25 -7.87 -6.88
C LEU A 47 4.98 -7.12 -7.28
N THR A 48 3.82 -7.56 -6.80
CA THR A 48 2.53 -6.89 -7.02
C THR A 48 2.54 -5.48 -6.43
N GLU A 49 3.08 -5.31 -5.23
CA GLU A 49 3.19 -4.00 -4.58
C GLU A 49 4.11 -3.06 -5.38
N LEU A 50 5.25 -3.58 -5.83
CA LEU A 50 6.19 -2.83 -6.67
C LEU A 50 5.55 -2.39 -7.99
N LEU A 51 4.73 -3.26 -8.58
CA LEU A 51 3.97 -2.94 -9.79
C LEU A 51 2.91 -1.88 -9.54
N PHE A 52 2.15 -1.97 -8.44
CA PHE A 52 1.09 -1.02 -8.11
C PHE A 52 1.63 0.37 -7.77
N ILE A 53 2.70 0.46 -6.99
CA ILE A 53 3.31 1.76 -6.67
C ILE A 53 3.99 2.38 -7.90
N SER A 54 4.59 1.55 -8.76
CA SER A 54 5.20 2.04 -9.99
C SER A 54 4.16 2.47 -11.03
N SER A 55 3.04 1.76 -11.13
CA SER A 55 1.92 2.15 -12.01
C SER A 55 1.27 3.44 -11.52
N TYR A 56 1.12 3.61 -10.20
CA TYR A 56 0.70 4.86 -9.57
C TYR A 56 1.63 6.02 -9.96
N CYS A 57 2.94 5.89 -9.74
CA CYS A 57 3.91 6.92 -10.13
C CYS A 57 3.92 7.19 -11.65
N LEU A 58 3.70 6.16 -12.47
CA LEU A 58 3.59 6.31 -13.91
C LEU A 58 2.38 7.17 -14.30
N MET A 59 1.23 7.00 -13.64
CA MET A 59 0.04 7.82 -13.91
C MET A 59 0.25 9.31 -13.60
N PHE A 60 1.01 9.64 -12.55
CA PHE A 60 1.42 11.03 -12.30
C PHE A 60 2.42 11.54 -13.31
N THR A 61 3.34 10.69 -13.74
CA THR A 61 4.32 11.04 -14.78
C THR A 61 3.63 11.33 -16.11
N TRP A 62 2.65 10.50 -16.49
CA TRP A 62 1.80 10.71 -17.66
C TRP A 62 1.00 12.01 -17.55
N LEU A 63 0.42 12.32 -16.38
CA LEU A 63 -0.29 13.58 -16.18
C LEU A 63 0.62 14.80 -16.38
N ARG A 64 1.88 14.70 -15.93
CA ARG A 64 2.88 15.77 -16.05
C ARG A 64 3.40 15.93 -17.48
N ASP A 65 3.57 14.82 -18.19
CA ASP A 65 4.01 14.78 -19.58
C ASP A 65 2.92 15.25 -20.56
N GLY A 66 1.65 14.97 -20.24
CA GLY A 66 0.49 15.41 -21.01
C GLY A 66 0.18 16.91 -20.93
N ARG A 67 1.11 17.75 -20.46
CA ARG A 67 0.95 19.20 -20.40
C ARG A 67 0.96 19.82 -21.79
N ASP A 68 0.00 20.71 -22.03
CA ASP A 68 -0.08 21.49 -23.27
C ASP A 68 0.94 22.64 -23.30
N ALA A 69 1.14 23.26 -24.48
CA ALA A 69 1.99 24.44 -24.66
C ALA A 69 1.57 25.62 -23.77
N ASN A 70 0.30 25.66 -23.37
CA ASN A 70 -0.28 26.62 -22.44
C ASN A 70 -0.11 26.24 -20.95
N GLY A 71 0.64 25.17 -20.64
CA GLY A 71 0.91 24.71 -19.28
C GLY A 71 -0.21 23.94 -18.58
N ARG A 72 -1.33 23.67 -19.28
CA ARG A 72 -2.48 22.92 -18.74
C ARG A 72 -2.26 21.41 -18.80
N CYS A 73 -2.62 20.70 -17.74
CA CYS A 73 -2.54 19.24 -17.69
C CYS A 73 -3.67 18.59 -18.51
N ALA A 74 -3.49 17.32 -18.91
CA ALA A 74 -4.46 16.57 -19.72
C ALA A 74 -5.89 16.58 -19.15
N VAL A 75 -6.03 16.61 -17.82
CA VAL A 75 -7.31 16.64 -17.09
C VAL A 75 -8.01 18.01 -17.05
N ASP A 76 -7.32 19.09 -17.42
CA ASP A 76 -7.84 20.46 -17.37
C ASP A 76 -7.86 21.15 -18.75
N ARG A 77 -7.38 20.47 -19.80
CA ARG A 77 -7.24 21.03 -21.15
C ARG A 77 -8.55 21.61 -21.70
N ASP A 78 -9.69 21.01 -21.38
CA ASP A 78 -11.00 21.43 -21.89
C ASP A 78 -11.74 22.44 -21.02
N VAL A 79 -11.22 22.81 -19.85
CA VAL A 79 -11.85 23.82 -18.97
C VAL A 79 -11.87 25.20 -19.63
N ASP A 80 -11.00 25.45 -20.62
CA ASP A 80 -11.04 26.68 -21.40
C ASP A 80 -12.21 26.78 -22.38
N LYS A 81 -12.78 25.65 -22.81
CA LYS A 81 -13.97 25.62 -23.69
C LYS A 81 -15.25 25.99 -22.95
N LEU A 82 -15.25 25.95 -21.62
CA LEU A 82 -16.40 26.38 -20.83
C LEU A 82 -16.49 27.90 -20.81
N ALA A 83 -17.68 28.43 -21.11
CA ALA A 83 -18.02 29.84 -21.02
C ALA A 83 -18.26 30.27 -19.55
N VAL A 84 -17.28 30.03 -18.68
CA VAL A 84 -17.31 30.36 -17.24
C VAL A 84 -16.20 31.35 -16.88
N GLY A 85 -16.40 32.08 -15.77
CA GLY A 85 -15.45 33.09 -15.31
C GLY A 85 -14.07 32.50 -14.94
N PRO A 86 -12.98 33.31 -15.01
CA PRO A 86 -11.61 32.83 -14.83
C PRO A 86 -11.32 32.20 -13.46
N ARG A 87 -12.00 32.67 -12.40
CA ARG A 87 -11.90 32.09 -11.05
C ARG A 87 -12.49 30.68 -10.99
N ILE A 88 -13.63 30.46 -11.66
CA ILE A 88 -14.30 29.15 -11.71
C ILE A 88 -13.44 28.17 -12.52
N LYS A 89 -12.84 28.61 -13.64
CA LYS A 89 -11.89 27.79 -14.41
C LYS A 89 -10.72 27.28 -13.55
N THR A 90 -10.15 28.16 -12.72
CA THR A 90 -9.05 27.79 -11.83
C THR A 90 -9.47 26.77 -10.76
N LEU A 91 -10.66 26.94 -10.18
CA LEU A 91 -11.19 25.98 -9.20
C LEU A 91 -11.49 24.61 -9.83
N LEU A 92 -12.06 24.59 -11.04
CA LEU A 92 -12.29 23.36 -11.79
C LEU A 92 -10.97 22.64 -12.10
N SER A 93 -9.91 23.38 -12.43
CA SER A 93 -8.56 22.84 -12.64
C SER A 93 -8.00 22.16 -11.41
N ILE A 94 -8.08 22.83 -10.26
CA ILE A 94 -7.63 22.27 -8.98
C ILE A 94 -8.43 21.01 -8.66
N LEU A 95 -9.75 21.06 -8.81
CA LEU A 95 -10.63 19.92 -8.53
C LEU A 95 -10.37 18.74 -9.47
N ALA A 96 -10.11 18.99 -10.75
CA ALA A 96 -9.77 17.96 -11.73
C ALA A 96 -8.44 17.27 -11.39
N VAL A 97 -7.41 18.03 -10.97
CA VAL A 97 -6.12 17.48 -10.55
C VAL A 97 -6.24 16.70 -9.24
N CYS A 98 -6.97 17.23 -8.25
CA CYS A 98 -7.23 16.53 -6.99
C CYS A 98 -8.05 15.25 -7.22
N GLY A 99 -9.07 15.30 -8.07
CA GLY A 99 -9.88 14.14 -8.45
C GLY A 99 -9.06 13.08 -9.15
N TRP A 100 -8.17 13.47 -10.07
CA TRP A 100 -7.22 12.55 -10.71
C TRP A 100 -6.25 11.93 -9.70
N ALA A 101 -5.71 12.72 -8.77
CA ALA A 101 -4.84 12.18 -7.72
C ALA A 101 -5.55 11.15 -6.84
N GLY A 102 -6.81 11.41 -6.46
CA GLY A 102 -7.63 10.45 -5.73
C GLY A 102 -7.94 9.19 -6.55
N PHE A 103 -8.37 9.37 -7.80
CA PHE A 103 -8.71 8.27 -8.72
C PHE A 103 -7.52 7.34 -8.96
N THR A 104 -6.35 7.91 -9.27
CA THR A 104 -5.12 7.14 -9.50
C THR A 104 -4.70 6.40 -8.23
N THR A 105 -4.80 7.01 -7.05
CA THR A 105 -4.52 6.33 -5.77
C THR A 105 -5.45 5.13 -5.56
N LEU A 106 -6.75 5.30 -5.81
CA LEU A 106 -7.72 4.23 -5.58
C LEU A 106 -7.58 3.09 -6.59
N VAL A 107 -7.48 3.41 -7.88
CA VAL A 107 -7.51 2.42 -8.97
C VAL A 107 -6.17 1.75 -9.17
N ALA A 108 -5.06 2.49 -9.08
CA ALA A 108 -3.74 1.93 -9.34
C ALA A 108 -3.15 1.21 -8.11
N TYR A 109 -3.51 1.64 -6.91
CA TYR A 109 -2.89 1.15 -5.67
C TYR A 109 -3.89 0.54 -4.69
N GLN A 110 -4.88 1.29 -4.20
CA GLN A 110 -5.72 0.86 -3.08
C GLN A 110 -6.51 -0.41 -3.40
N ILE A 111 -7.31 -0.38 -4.48
CA ILE A 111 -8.18 -1.51 -4.84
C ILE A 111 -7.35 -2.76 -5.19
N PRO A 112 -6.31 -2.69 -6.04
CA PRO A 112 -5.50 -3.86 -6.35
C PRO A 112 -4.77 -4.40 -5.13
N ASN A 113 -4.25 -3.53 -4.26
CA ASN A 113 -3.54 -3.96 -3.05
C ASN A 113 -4.49 -4.63 -2.05
N ASP A 114 -5.66 -4.04 -1.80
CA ASP A 114 -6.68 -4.61 -0.92
C ASP A 114 -7.17 -5.96 -1.47
N TRP A 115 -7.35 -6.08 -2.80
CA TRP A 115 -7.71 -7.34 -3.44
C TRP A 115 -6.62 -8.41 -3.29
N VAL A 116 -5.35 -8.05 -3.50
CA VAL A 116 -4.21 -8.96 -3.31
C VAL A 116 -4.08 -9.36 -1.84
N ALA A 117 -4.29 -8.44 -0.90
CA ALA A 117 -4.28 -8.71 0.53
C ALA A 117 -5.41 -9.67 0.95
N MET A 118 -6.60 -9.54 0.37
CA MET A 118 -7.73 -10.44 0.60
C MET A 118 -7.51 -11.84 0.01
N THR A 119 -6.73 -11.95 -1.06
CA THR A 119 -6.41 -13.23 -1.73
C THR A 119 -5.09 -13.85 -1.25
N GLY A 120 -4.38 -13.19 -0.34
CA GLY A 120 -3.17 -13.71 0.30
C GLY A 120 -3.46 -14.96 1.13
N GLY A 121 -2.83 -16.09 0.79
CA GLY A 121 -3.04 -17.37 1.49
C GLY A 121 -2.61 -17.34 2.96
N MET A 122 -3.30 -18.09 3.82
CA MET A 122 -3.00 -18.23 5.28
C MET A 122 -1.55 -18.66 5.59
N THR A 123 -0.85 -19.27 4.64
CA THR A 123 0.56 -19.68 4.75
C THR A 123 1.55 -18.51 4.65
N SER A 124 1.08 -17.34 4.22
CA SER A 124 1.92 -16.16 3.93
C SER A 124 2.17 -15.24 5.15
N ILE A 125 1.97 -15.74 6.37
CA ILE A 125 2.21 -14.99 7.61
C ILE A 125 3.30 -15.70 8.43
N PRO A 126 4.59 -15.36 8.25
CA PRO A 126 5.67 -15.93 9.06
C PRO A 126 5.56 -15.41 10.49
N VAL A 127 6.25 -16.03 11.44
CA VAL A 127 6.32 -15.50 12.83
C VAL A 127 7.24 -14.28 12.81
N LEU A 128 6.65 -13.08 12.91
CA LEU A 128 7.40 -11.81 12.95
C LEU A 128 7.93 -11.56 14.37
N PRO A 129 8.94 -10.70 14.55
CA PRO A 129 9.35 -10.20 15.85
C PRO A 129 8.26 -9.35 16.52
N SER A 130 8.20 -9.33 17.86
CA SER A 130 7.13 -8.68 18.66
C SER A 130 6.82 -7.23 18.29
N TYR A 131 7.79 -6.47 17.80
CA TYR A 131 7.60 -5.07 17.38
C TYR A 131 6.93 -4.91 16.00
N GLN A 132 6.81 -5.99 15.21
CA GLN A 132 6.08 -6.03 13.94
C GLN A 132 4.85 -6.97 14.00
N GLN A 133 4.64 -7.65 15.13
CA GLN A 133 3.47 -8.48 15.41
C GLN A 133 2.25 -7.64 15.78
N GLY A 134 1.85 -6.69 14.94
CA GLY A 134 0.63 -5.89 15.16
C GLY A 134 -0.65 -6.74 15.25
N SER A 135 -1.81 -6.14 15.01
CA SER A 135 -3.11 -6.87 14.97
C SER A 135 -3.23 -7.91 13.85
N ILE A 136 -2.16 -8.16 13.10
CA ILE A 136 -2.07 -9.04 11.93
C ILE A 136 -2.33 -10.52 12.30
N TYR A 137 -2.01 -10.93 13.53
CA TYR A 137 -2.25 -12.30 14.02
C TYR A 137 -3.65 -12.50 14.61
N CYS A 138 -4.46 -11.45 14.69
CA CYS A 138 -5.75 -11.54 15.35
C CYS A 138 -6.77 -12.34 14.55
N GLY A 139 -7.21 -13.47 15.11
CA GLY A 139 -8.21 -14.34 14.50
C GLY A 139 -7.63 -15.42 13.57
N GLN A 140 -6.31 -15.59 13.53
CA GLN A 140 -5.66 -16.65 12.74
C GLN A 140 -5.43 -17.92 13.59
N PRO A 141 -5.86 -19.11 13.14
CA PRO A 141 -5.64 -20.36 13.87
C PRO A 141 -4.15 -20.72 13.93
N GLY A 142 -3.62 -21.05 15.11
CA GLY A 142 -2.23 -21.49 15.31
C GLY A 142 -1.17 -20.37 15.40
N LYS A 143 -1.59 -19.11 15.58
CA LYS A 143 -0.71 -17.93 15.72
C LYS A 143 -0.83 -17.30 17.12
N PRO A 144 0.14 -16.45 17.55
CA PRO A 144 0.10 -15.83 18.87
C PRO A 144 -1.21 -15.06 19.11
N LEU A 145 -1.72 -15.16 20.34
CA LEU A 145 -2.98 -14.56 20.78
C LEU A 145 -2.99 -13.05 20.56
N CYS A 146 -4.17 -12.51 20.20
CA CYS A 146 -4.38 -11.07 20.15
C CYS A 146 -4.04 -10.40 21.49
N PRO A 147 -3.63 -9.11 21.47
CA PRO A 147 -3.39 -8.34 22.69
C PRO A 147 -4.57 -8.38 23.69
N ASN A 148 -5.83 -8.36 23.22
CA ASN A 148 -7.02 -8.45 24.09
C ASN A 148 -7.23 -9.84 24.72
N GLN A 149 -6.92 -10.91 23.98
CA GLN A 149 -6.98 -12.29 24.46
C GLN A 149 -5.82 -12.58 25.43
N TYR A 150 -4.64 -12.01 25.16
CA TYR A 150 -3.50 -12.06 26.07
C TYR A 150 -3.80 -11.39 27.42
N LEU A 151 -4.41 -10.21 27.42
CA LEU A 151 -4.85 -9.54 28.65
C LEU A 151 -5.89 -10.35 29.42
N THR A 152 -6.83 -11.00 28.72
CA THR A 152 -7.84 -11.85 29.34
C THR A 152 -7.19 -13.10 29.97
N GLN A 153 -6.21 -13.71 29.30
CA GLN A 153 -5.44 -14.81 29.86
C GLN A 153 -4.66 -14.39 31.10
N LEU A 154 -3.93 -13.27 31.05
CA LEU A 154 -3.20 -12.77 32.22
C LEU A 154 -4.11 -12.49 33.42
N LYS A 155 -5.32 -11.95 33.18
CA LYS A 155 -6.33 -11.76 34.22
C LYS A 155 -6.80 -13.10 34.79
N TYR A 156 -7.10 -14.07 33.94
CA TYR A 156 -7.50 -15.41 34.36
C TYR A 156 -6.41 -16.10 35.20
N THR A 157 -5.16 -16.10 34.73
CA THR A 157 -4.02 -16.70 35.45
C THR A 157 -3.76 -16.02 36.80
N ARG A 158 -3.87 -14.68 36.87
CA ARG A 158 -3.77 -13.94 38.13
C ARG A 158 -4.90 -14.33 39.08
N SER A 159 -6.15 -14.35 38.61
CA SER A 159 -7.30 -14.75 39.43
C SER A 159 -7.17 -16.16 39.99
N THR A 160 -6.74 -17.14 39.19
CA THR A 160 -6.48 -18.52 39.66
C THR A 160 -5.32 -18.60 40.65
N ALA A 161 -4.30 -17.76 40.54
CA ALA A 161 -3.18 -17.72 41.49
C ALA A 161 -3.57 -17.11 42.84
N THR A 162 -4.52 -16.17 42.87
CA THR A 162 -5.02 -15.55 44.12
C THR A 162 -6.22 -16.27 44.74
N GLY A 163 -6.92 -17.14 44.01
CA GLY A 163 -8.12 -17.85 44.50
C GLY A 163 -7.86 -19.28 45.01
N GLY A 164 -6.61 -19.73 45.02
CA GLY A 164 -6.20 -21.07 45.49
C GLY A 164 -5.63 -21.09 46.91
N GLY A 165 -6.07 -20.17 47.78
CA GLY A 165 -5.73 -20.12 49.21
C GLY A 165 -6.92 -20.53 50.06
#